data_AF-A0A545V072-F1
#
_entry.id   AF-A0A545V072-F1
#
_cell.length_a   1.000
_cell.length_b   1.000
_cell.length_c   1.000
_cell.angle_alpha   90.00
_cell.angle_beta   90.00
_cell.angle_gamma   90.00
#
_symmetry.space_group_name_H-M   'P 1'
#
loop_
_entity.id
_entity.type
_entity.pdbx_description
1 polymer ?
#
loop_
_entity_poly.entity_id
_entity_poly.type
_entity_poly.pdbx_seq_one_letter_code
_entity_poly.pdbx_strand_id
1 'polypeptide(L)'
;MTECQVYQVILFRKSVVIFVEYERGGGGSMCSFVGTGEEPRCVVEDVDASPFKHPQYAGCKLLGTMKKDNVQEAWAACREYIANEENKHEEVTDWCVAAAALLETRGLVVAGQWWALPE
;
A
#
# COMPACT_ATOMS: atom_id res chain seq x y z
N MET A 1 -21.37 -2.33 5.47
CA MET A 1 -19.99 -1.84 5.26
C MET A 1 -19.22 -2.92 4.56
N THR A 2 -18.64 -2.62 3.39
CA THR A 2 -17.84 -3.60 2.65
C THR A 2 -16.39 -3.46 3.09
N GLU A 3 -15.85 -4.53 3.68
CA GLU A 3 -14.44 -4.64 3.97
C GLU A 3 -13.70 -5.11 2.72
N CYS A 4 -12.58 -4.45 2.45
CA CYS A 4 -11.71 -4.68 1.30
C CYS A 4 -10.40 -5.26 1.78
N GLN A 5 -9.85 -6.22 1.03
CA GLN A 5 -8.57 -6.83 1.35
C GLN A 5 -7.45 -5.87 0.95
N VAL A 6 -6.48 -5.68 1.85
CA VAL A 6 -5.34 -4.80 1.62
C VAL A 6 -4.09 -5.63 1.47
N TYR A 7 -3.39 -5.44 0.36
CA TYR A 7 -2.21 -6.17 -0.02
C TYR A 7 -1.03 -5.24 -0.17
N GLN A 8 0.13 -5.69 0.33
CA GLN A 8 1.42 -5.17 -0.09
C GLN A 8 1.85 -5.95 -1.33
N VAL A 9 2.28 -5.23 -2.36
CA VAL A 9 2.62 -5.80 -3.65
C VAL A 9 3.99 -5.28 -4.10
N ILE A 10 4.88 -6.20 -4.44
CA ILE A 10 6.24 -5.86 -4.89
C ILE A 10 6.26 -5.88 -6.42
N LEU A 11 6.53 -4.72 -7.02
CA LEU A 11 6.77 -4.55 -8.45
C LEU A 11 8.29 -4.60 -8.70
N PHE A 12 8.73 -5.46 -9.63
CA PHE A 12 10.16 -5.74 -9.89
C PHE A 12 11.10 -4.54 -9.72
N ARG A 13 11.99 -4.59 -8.72
CA ARG A 13 13.16 -3.71 -8.45
C ARG A 13 12.94 -2.20 -8.61
N LYS A 14 11.71 -1.68 -8.67
CA LYS A 14 11.43 -0.27 -9.02
C LYS A 14 10.40 0.39 -8.13
N SER A 15 9.44 -0.37 -7.60
CA SER A 15 8.38 0.18 -6.76
C SER A 15 7.74 -0.87 -5.85
N VAL A 16 7.14 -0.41 -4.78
CA VAL A 16 6.28 -1.22 -3.92
C VAL A 16 4.94 -0.51 -3.80
N VAL A 17 3.87 -1.29 -3.64
CA VAL A 17 2.50 -0.82 -3.78
C VAL A 17 1.65 -1.34 -2.63
N ILE A 18 0.77 -0.49 -2.10
CA ILE A 18 -0.35 -0.92 -1.27
C ILE A 18 -1.59 -0.97 -2.18
N PHE A 19 -2.21 -2.14 -2.32
CA PHE A 19 -3.39 -2.38 -3.14
C PHE A 19 -4.58 -2.74 -2.26
N VAL A 20 -5.71 -2.08 -2.47
CA VAL A 20 -7.00 -2.37 -1.84
C VAL A 20 -7.92 -2.99 -2.87
N GLU A 21 -8.29 -4.25 -2.68
CA GLU A 21 -9.20 -4.98 -3.57
C GLU A 21 -10.66 -4.74 -3.17
N TYR A 22 -11.41 -4.05 -4.04
CA TYR A 22 -12.85 -3.80 -3.86
C TYR A 22 -13.71 -4.94 -4.37
N GLU A 23 -13.27 -5.57 -5.47
CA GLU A 23 -14.05 -6.56 -6.21
C GLU A 23 -13.25 -7.85 -6.42
N ARG A 24 -13.95 -8.97 -6.27
CA ARG A 24 -13.35 -10.29 -6.31
C ARG A 24 -12.92 -10.61 -7.75
N GLY A 25 -11.61 -10.61 -8.02
CA GLY A 25 -11.05 -10.92 -9.33
C GLY A 25 -10.45 -9.72 -10.07
N GLY A 26 -10.42 -8.55 -9.43
CA GLY A 26 -9.89 -7.32 -10.00
C GLY A 26 -10.90 -6.19 -9.93
N GLY A 27 -10.42 -4.99 -9.62
CA GLY A 27 -11.26 -3.86 -9.23
C GLY A 27 -10.82 -3.37 -7.87
N GLY A 28 -10.07 -2.27 -7.83
CA GLY A 28 -9.47 -1.77 -6.59
C GLY A 28 -8.79 -0.42 -6.78
N SER A 29 -8.05 -0.01 -5.77
CA SER A 29 -7.19 1.17 -5.83
C SER A 29 -5.83 0.83 -5.26
N MET A 30 -4.78 1.45 -5.76
CA MET A 30 -3.45 1.31 -5.20
C MET A 30 -2.77 2.66 -4.96
N CYS A 31 -1.94 2.73 -3.92
CA CYS A 31 -0.89 3.74 -3.79
C CYS A 31 0.45 3.08 -4.07
N SER A 32 1.09 3.54 -5.13
CA SER A 32 2.38 3.07 -5.64
C SER A 32 3.48 4.01 -5.20
N PHE A 33 4.52 3.49 -4.54
CA PHE A 33 5.70 4.23 -4.13
C PHE A 33 6.82 3.97 -5.13
N VAL A 34 7.21 4.98 -5.90
CA VAL A 34 8.29 4.90 -6.90
C VAL A 34 9.47 5.71 -6.40
N GLY A 35 10.67 5.12 -6.40
CA GLY A 35 11.86 5.79 -5.86
C GLY A 35 13.14 4.99 -6.02
N THR A 36 13.50 4.60 -7.25
CA THR A 36 14.82 4.00 -7.50
C THR A 36 15.74 5.01 -8.15
N GLY A 37 16.60 5.64 -7.32
CA GLY A 37 17.58 6.64 -7.75
C GLY A 37 17.03 8.06 -7.92
N GLU A 38 15.75 8.29 -7.59
CA GLU A 38 15.06 9.57 -7.63
C GLU A 38 14.28 9.82 -6.33
N GLU A 39 13.77 11.03 -6.16
CA GLU A 39 12.94 11.40 -5.02
C GLU A 39 11.65 10.55 -4.98
N PRO A 40 11.31 9.96 -3.82
CA PRO A 40 10.15 9.09 -3.69
C PRO A 40 8.84 9.84 -3.97
N ARG A 41 7.92 9.20 -4.70
CA ARG A 41 6.60 9.73 -5.02
C ARG A 41 5.53 8.66 -4.77
N CYS A 42 4.36 9.03 -4.20
CA CYS A 42 3.17 8.19 -4.26
C CYS A 42 2.28 8.60 -5.43
N VAL A 43 1.89 7.61 -6.21
CA VAL A 43 0.85 7.72 -7.24
C VAL A 43 -0.33 6.90 -6.78
N VAL A 44 -1.53 7.47 -6.86
CA VAL A 44 -2.78 6.77 -6.56
C VAL A 44 -3.50 6.51 -7.88
N GLU A 45 -3.86 5.25 -8.09
CA GLU A 45 -4.50 4.79 -9.32
C GLU A 45 -5.63 3.81 -8.98
N ASP A 46 -6.73 3.91 -9.73
CA ASP A 46 -7.78 2.90 -9.72
C ASP A 46 -7.44 1.80 -10.73
N VAL A 47 -7.72 0.56 -10.37
CA VAL A 47 -7.27 -0.63 -11.07
C VAL A 47 -8.47 -1.48 -11.44
N ASP A 48 -8.72 -1.62 -12.74
CA ASP A 48 -9.88 -2.36 -13.26
C ASP A 48 -9.71 -3.89 -13.16
N ALA A 49 -8.47 -4.37 -12.99
CA ALA A 49 -8.13 -5.79 -12.95
C ALA A 49 -7.20 -6.11 -11.79
N SER A 50 -7.21 -7.38 -11.35
CA SER A 50 -6.39 -7.79 -10.21
C SER A 50 -4.92 -7.68 -10.59
N PRO A 51 -4.10 -6.97 -9.80
CA PRO A 51 -2.67 -6.84 -10.08
C PRO A 51 -2.05 -8.23 -10.19
N PHE A 52 -2.44 -9.20 -9.36
CA PHE A 52 -1.88 -10.56 -9.35
C PHE A 52 -1.94 -11.33 -10.68
N LYS A 53 -2.71 -10.86 -11.67
CA LYS A 53 -2.75 -11.44 -13.02
C LYS A 53 -1.63 -10.96 -13.94
N HIS A 54 -0.89 -9.91 -13.57
CA HIS A 54 0.16 -9.34 -14.43
C HIS A 54 1.54 -9.97 -14.13
N PRO A 55 2.37 -10.27 -15.15
CA PRO A 55 3.68 -10.88 -14.97
C PRO A 55 4.72 -10.00 -14.26
N GLN A 56 4.41 -8.72 -14.00
CA GLN A 56 5.33 -7.76 -13.38
C GLN A 56 5.33 -7.81 -11.83
N TYR A 57 4.48 -8.65 -11.25
CA TYR A 57 4.36 -8.81 -9.81
C TYR A 57 5.26 -9.94 -9.34
N ALA A 58 6.30 -9.59 -8.58
CA ALA A 58 7.29 -10.53 -8.06
C ALA A 58 6.83 -11.21 -6.76
N GLY A 59 5.83 -10.63 -6.09
CA GLY A 59 5.23 -11.19 -4.88
C GLY A 59 4.18 -10.26 -4.26
N CYS A 60 3.33 -10.82 -3.40
CA CYS A 60 2.35 -10.08 -2.63
C CYS A 60 2.19 -10.64 -1.21
N LYS A 61 1.82 -9.78 -0.27
CA LYS A 61 1.50 -10.14 1.10
C LYS A 61 0.17 -9.50 1.51
N LEU A 62 -0.72 -10.25 2.14
CA LEU A 62 -1.93 -9.70 2.75
C LEU A 62 -1.54 -8.93 4.03
N LEU A 63 -1.88 -7.65 4.08
CA LEU A 63 -1.67 -6.80 5.26
C LEU A 63 -2.84 -6.88 6.21
N GLY A 64 -4.07 -6.90 5.68
CA GLY A 64 -5.26 -6.90 6.51
C GLY A 64 -6.52 -6.51 5.73
N THR A 65 -7.46 -5.90 6.44
CA THR A 65 -8.70 -5.38 5.86
C THR A 65 -8.84 -3.88 6.12
N MET A 66 -9.50 -3.20 5.20
CA MET A 66 -9.83 -1.78 5.29
C MET A 66 -11.29 -1.59 4.87
N LYS A 67 -12.01 -0.67 5.52
CA LYS A 67 -13.36 -0.28 5.05
C LYS A 67 -13.21 0.50 3.74
N LYS A 68 -14.04 0.23 2.73
CA LYS A 68 -13.99 0.95 1.45
C LYS A 68 -14.00 2.48 1.61
N ASP A 69 -14.73 2.99 2.59
CA ASP A 69 -14.84 4.44 2.85
C ASP A 69 -13.54 5.07 3.36
N ASN A 70 -12.63 4.26 3.93
CA ASN A 70 -11.34 4.72 4.48
C ASN A 70 -10.24 4.85 3.42
N VAL A 71 -10.47 4.39 2.18
CA VAL A 71 -9.45 4.36 1.12
C VAL A 71 -8.89 5.76 0.85
N GLN A 72 -9.78 6.74 0.67
CA GLN A 72 -9.34 8.10 0.32
C GLN A 72 -8.52 8.74 1.45
N GLU A 73 -8.90 8.46 2.70
CA GLU A 73 -8.15 8.89 3.89
C GLU A 73 -6.80 8.19 3.98
N ALA A 74 -6.74 6.88 3.73
CA ALA A 74 -5.49 6.11 3.69
C ALA A 74 -4.50 6.68 2.67
N TRP A 75 -4.98 6.98 1.46
CA TRP A 75 -4.16 7.59 0.41
C TRP A 75 -3.72 9.02 0.71
N ALA A 76 -4.57 9.81 1.37
CA ALA A 76 -4.17 11.12 1.87
C ALA A 76 -3.04 11.00 2.90
N ALA A 77 -3.17 10.09 3.86
CA ALA A 77 -2.15 9.83 4.87
C ALA A 77 -0.82 9.38 4.25
N CYS A 78 -0.83 8.50 3.25
CA CYS A 78 0.39 8.10 2.55
C CYS A 78 1.06 9.26 1.82
N ARG A 79 0.30 10.15 1.16
CA ARG A 79 0.85 11.34 0.49
C ARG A 79 1.46 12.32 1.48
N GLU A 80 0.77 12.59 2.60
CA GLU A 80 1.29 13.43 3.70
C GLU A 80 2.60 12.86 4.25
N TYR A 81 2.66 11.53 4.44
CA TYR A 81 3.83 10.86 5.00
C TYR A 81 5.06 11.03 4.12
N ILE A 82 4.93 10.85 2.80
CA ILE A 82 6.03 11.00 1.83
C ILE A 82 6.46 12.47 1.69
N ALA A 83 5.51 13.41 1.75
CA ALA A 83 5.80 14.83 1.60
C ALA A 83 6.59 15.40 2.80
N ASN A 84 6.57 14.72 3.96
CA ASN A 84 7.34 15.14 5.11
C ASN A 84 8.81 14.68 4.99
N GLU A 85 9.72 15.65 4.95
CA GLU A 85 11.16 15.39 4.83
C GLU A 85 11.77 14.63 6.02
N GLU A 86 11.14 14.66 7.20
CA GLU A 86 11.58 13.92 8.39
C GLU A 86 11.36 12.40 8.24
N ASN A 87 10.50 11.99 7.32
CA ASN A 87 10.18 10.59 7.07
C ASN A 87 11.04 9.97 5.95
N LYS A 88 12.15 10.60 5.55
CA LYS A 88 12.96 10.12 4.42
C LYS A 88 13.59 8.75 4.70
N HIS A 89 13.26 7.78 3.86
CA HIS A 89 13.92 6.47 3.83
C HIS A 89 14.81 6.32 2.58
N GLU A 90 15.95 5.65 2.73
CA GLU A 90 16.91 5.42 1.64
C GLU A 90 16.40 4.39 0.62
N GLU A 91 15.68 3.37 1.09
CA GLU A 91 15.12 2.32 0.24
C GLU A 91 13.61 2.46 0.04
N VAL A 92 13.13 2.23 -1.18
CA VAL A 92 11.69 2.22 -1.52
C VAL A 92 10.91 1.14 -0.75
N THR A 93 11.60 0.08 -0.32
CA THR A 93 11.08 -1.00 0.52
C THR A 93 10.69 -0.48 1.91
N ASP A 94 11.51 0.39 2.50
CA ASP A 94 11.26 0.97 3.82
C ASP A 94 10.07 1.92 3.81
N TRP A 95 9.92 2.72 2.74
CA TRP A 95 8.73 3.55 2.52
C TRP A 95 7.43 2.76 2.56
N CYS A 96 7.43 1.56 2.00
CA CYS A 96 6.24 0.72 2.00
C CYS A 96 5.93 0.15 3.38
N VAL A 97 6.96 -0.26 4.13
CA VAL A 97 6.80 -0.74 5.51
C VAL A 97 6.24 0.38 6.38
N ALA A 98 6.80 1.58 6.24
CA ALA A 98 6.35 2.77 6.96
C ALA A 98 4.91 3.15 6.60
N ALA A 99 4.53 3.10 5.32
CA ALA A 99 3.15 3.34 4.89
C ALA A 99 2.18 2.29 5.48
N ALA A 100 2.53 1.01 5.46
CA ALA A 100 1.70 -0.04 6.05
C ALA A 100 1.53 0.18 7.57
N ALA A 101 2.62 0.48 8.28
CA ALA A 101 2.60 0.77 9.71
C ALA A 101 1.79 2.04 10.04
N LEU A 102 1.88 3.08 9.21
CA LEU A 102 1.07 4.30 9.32
C LEU A 102 -0.42 3.99 9.23
N LEU A 103 -0.81 3.18 8.24
CA LEU A 103 -2.21 2.82 8.01
C LEU A 103 -2.78 1.97 9.15
N GLU A 104 -1.98 1.08 9.72
CA GLU A 104 -2.32 0.32 10.93
C GLU A 104 -2.46 1.25 12.14
N THR A 105 -1.47 2.12 12.39
CA THR A 105 -1.46 3.05 13.53
C THR A 105 -2.64 4.02 13.50
N ARG A 106 -3.07 4.45 12.31
CA ARG A 106 -4.27 5.29 12.14
C ARG A 106 -5.58 4.49 12.21
N GLY A 107 -5.55 3.17 12.39
CA GLY A 107 -6.74 2.32 12.43
C GLY A 107 -7.48 2.22 11.08
N LEU A 108 -6.79 2.56 9.98
CA LEU A 108 -7.35 2.51 8.63
C LEU A 108 -7.25 1.09 8.05
N VAL A 109 -6.18 0.38 8.41
CA VAL A 109 -6.01 -1.05 8.14
C VAL A 109 -6.09 -1.81 9.46
N VAL A 110 -6.98 -2.80 9.51
CA VAL A 110 -6.98 -3.80 10.58
C VAL A 110 -6.04 -4.92 10.14
N ALA A 111 -4.87 -4.97 10.75
CA ALA A 111 -3.86 -5.98 10.46
C ALA A 111 -4.40 -7.40 10.67
N GLY A 112 -4.09 -8.30 9.73
CA GLY A 112 -4.23 -9.73 9.98
C GLY A 112 -3.21 -10.19 11.02
N GLN A 113 -3.45 -11.32 11.70
CA GLN A 113 -2.64 -11.85 12.81
C GLN A 113 -1.11 -12.00 12.59
N TRP A 114 -0.59 -11.74 11.39
CA TRP A 114 0.82 -11.90 11.03
C TRP A 114 1.55 -10.59 10.71
N TRP A 115 0.90 -9.43 10.82
CA TRP A 115 1.52 -8.13 10.56
C TRP A 115 1.90 -7.36 11.84
N ALA A 116 1.43 -7.77 13.03
CA ALA A 116 1.82 -7.11 14.28
C ALA A 116 3.35 -7.01 14.35
N LEU A 117 3.86 -5.78 14.29
CA LEU A 117 5.27 -5.48 14.54
C LEU A 117 5.63 -6.10 15.90
N PRO A 118 6.80 -6.73 16.05
CA PRO A 118 7.22 -7.21 17.36
C PRO A 118 7.22 -6.04 18.36
N GLU A 119 6.56 -6.25 19.51
CA GLU A 119 6.49 -5.29 20.63
C GLU A 119 7.87 -4.87 21.14
#